data_AF-A0A2W7PL08-F1
#
_entry.id   AF-A0A2W7PL08-F1
#
_cell.length_a   1.000
_cell.length_b   1.000
_cell.length_c   1.000
_cell.angle_alpha   90.00
_cell.angle_beta   90.00
_cell.angle_gamma   90.00
#
_symmetry.space_group_name_H-M   'P 1'
#
loop_
_entity.id
_entity.type
_entity.pdbx_description
1 polymer ?
#
loop_
_entity_poly.entity_id
_entity_poly.type
_entity_poly.pdbx_seq_one_letter_code
_entity_poly.pdbx_strand_id
1 'polypeptide(L)'
;MLPLATSSSMAIARHTAVVVNRHPTVMEYMGQDYPFFYDDLEEVHKPVDLTRIKATHDHITSIEKEQFKIEAFIGRFARNLQ
;
A
#
# COMPACT_ATOMS: atom_id res chain seq x y z
N MET A 1 4.10 -18.77 -4.56
CA MET A 1 3.15 -18.13 -3.63
C MET A 1 3.38 -16.60 -3.65
N LEU A 2 3.10 -15.96 -4.80
CA LEU A 2 3.36 -14.53 -5.09
C LEU A 2 2.13 -13.67 -5.50
N PRO A 3 0.85 -14.12 -5.47
CA PRO A 3 -0.24 -13.32 -6.05
C PRO A 3 -0.68 -12.10 -5.21
N LEU A 4 -0.36 -12.04 -3.91
CA LEU A 4 -0.78 -10.95 -3.01
C LEU A 4 0.10 -9.69 -3.12
N ALA A 5 1.36 -9.84 -3.53
CA ALA A 5 2.29 -8.71 -3.64
C ALA A 5 2.00 -7.82 -4.87
N THR A 6 1.51 -8.42 -5.95
CA THR A 6 1.18 -7.69 -7.19
C THR A 6 -0.12 -6.89 -7.06
N SER A 7 -1.14 -7.37 -6.34
CA SER A 7 -2.39 -6.63 -6.16
C SER A 7 -2.22 -5.41 -5.23
N SER A 8 -1.46 -5.57 -4.15
CA SER A 8 -1.19 -4.50 -3.18
C SER A 8 -0.31 -3.37 -3.77
N SER A 9 0.73 -3.71 -4.54
CA SER A 9 1.57 -2.72 -5.23
C SER A 9 0.79 -1.87 -6.26
N MET A 10 -0.15 -2.47 -7.00
CA MET A 10 -0.99 -1.74 -7.94
C MET A 10 -1.92 -0.72 -7.25
N ALA A 11 -2.43 -1.05 -6.06
CA ALA A 11 -3.32 -0.16 -5.30
C ALA A 11 -2.59 1.11 -4.83
N ILE A 12 -1.34 0.96 -4.36
CA ILE A 12 -0.48 2.05 -3.92
C ILE A 12 -0.16 3.00 -5.10
N ALA A 13 0.18 2.41 -6.25
CA ALA A 13 0.50 3.15 -7.46
C ALA A 13 -0.70 3.95 -8.02
N ARG A 14 -1.93 3.46 -7.81
CA ARG A 14 -3.17 4.04 -8.39
C ARG A 14 -4.04 4.85 -7.41
N HIS A 15 -3.57 5.10 -6.18
CA HIS A 15 -4.35 5.80 -5.14
C HIS A 15 -5.70 5.11 -4.84
N THR A 16 -5.78 3.80 -5.03
CA THR A 16 -7.02 3.06 -4.79
C THR A 16 -6.99 2.50 -3.37
N ALA A 17 -7.97 2.90 -2.55
CA ALA A 17 -8.16 2.34 -1.22
C ALA A 17 -8.57 0.86 -1.32
N VAL A 18 -7.77 -0.03 -0.76
CA VAL A 18 -7.99 -1.49 -0.79
C VAL A 18 -7.99 -2.04 0.62
N VAL A 19 -9.01 -2.85 0.95
CA VAL A 19 -9.09 -3.62 2.19
C VAL A 19 -8.10 -4.78 2.11
N VAL A 20 -7.14 -4.82 3.04
CA VAL A 20 -5.99 -5.73 2.95
C VAL A 20 -5.67 -6.33 4.32
N ASN A 21 -5.20 -7.58 4.34
CA ASN A 21 -4.75 -8.22 5.56
C ASN A 21 -3.54 -7.44 6.12
N ARG A 22 -3.46 -7.31 7.45
CA ARG A 22 -2.30 -6.78 8.18
C ARG A 22 -1.08 -7.71 8.06
N HIS A 23 -0.47 -7.73 6.88
CA HIS A 23 0.75 -8.47 6.61
C HIS A 23 1.99 -7.57 6.78
N PRO A 24 3.11 -8.05 7.35
CA PRO A 24 4.34 -7.27 7.57
C PRO A 24 4.81 -6.48 6.35
N THR A 25 4.82 -7.12 5.18
CA THR A 25 5.21 -6.47 3.92
C THR A 25 4.29 -5.32 3.54
N VAL A 26 2.98 -5.41 3.81
CA VAL A 26 2.04 -4.33 3.49
C VAL A 26 2.23 -3.17 4.47
N MET A 27 2.50 -3.46 5.75
CA MET A 27 2.81 -2.44 6.75
C MET A 27 4.10 -1.68 6.46
N GLU A 28 5.10 -2.34 5.86
CA GLU A 28 6.36 -1.70 5.43
C GLU A 28 6.11 -0.61 4.38
N TYR A 29 5.19 -0.85 3.44
CA TYR A 29 4.89 0.11 2.37
C TYR A 29 3.77 1.09 2.70
N MET A 30 2.72 0.63 3.39
CA MET A 30 1.53 1.42 3.71
C MET A 30 1.61 2.07 5.09
N GLY A 31 2.58 1.75 5.93
CA GLY A 31 2.61 2.15 7.34
C GLY A 31 1.67 1.30 8.21
N GLN A 32 1.89 1.37 9.53
CA GLN A 32 1.15 0.57 10.53
C GLN A 32 -0.32 1.00 10.68
N ASP A 33 -0.60 2.28 10.42
CA ASP A 33 -1.88 2.94 10.68
C ASP A 33 -2.81 3.00 9.45
N TYR A 34 -2.56 2.17 8.43
CA TYR A 34 -3.39 2.14 7.23
C TYR A 34 -4.85 1.77 7.58
N PRO A 35 -5.85 2.63 7.32
CA PRO A 35 -7.21 2.48 7.89
C PRO A 35 -8.03 1.27 7.39
N PHE A 36 -7.56 0.62 6.34
CA PHE A 36 -8.21 -0.51 5.67
C PHE A 36 -7.50 -1.85 5.92
N PHE A 37 -6.67 -1.92 6.97
CA PHE A 37 -6.26 -3.22 7.50
C PHE A 37 -7.45 -3.96 8.10
N TYR A 38 -7.47 -5.28 7.89
CA TYR A 38 -8.29 -6.22 8.64
C TYR A 38 -7.41 -7.32 9.23
N ASP A 39 -7.79 -7.79 10.42
CA ASP A 39 -7.10 -8.88 11.11
C ASP A 39 -7.89 -10.21 10.98
N ASP A 40 -9.22 -10.12 10.83
CA ASP A 40 -10.12 -11.25 10.59
C ASP A 40 -10.98 -11.04 9.32
N LEU A 41 -11.32 -12.12 8.60
CA LEU A 41 -12.14 -12.06 7.39
C LEU A 41 -13.55 -11.52 7.65
N GLU A 42 -14.09 -11.72 8.86
CA GLU A 42 -15.40 -11.18 9.26
C GLU A 42 -15.41 -9.64 9.25
N GLU A 43 -14.25 -9.01 9.40
CA GLU A 43 -14.13 -7.55 9.37
C GLU A 43 -14.20 -6.94 7.98
N VAL A 44 -13.99 -7.75 6.93
CA VAL A 44 -14.02 -7.30 5.53
C VAL A 44 -15.42 -6.85 5.12
N HIS A 45 -16.45 -7.41 5.76
CA HIS A 45 -17.84 -7.02 5.55
C HIS A 45 -18.24 -5.71 6.25
N LYS A 46 -17.36 -5.15 7.10
CA LYS A 46 -17.65 -3.88 7.78
C LYS A 46 -17.89 -2.79 6.73
N PRO A 47 -18.93 -1.95 6.89
CA PRO A 47 -19.26 -0.91 5.93
C PRO A 47 -18.05 -0.03 5.66
N VAL A 48 -17.72 0.11 4.39
CA VAL A 48 -16.74 1.06 3.92
C VAL A 48 -17.44 2.41 3.86
N ASP A 49 -17.34 3.20 4.93
CA ASP A 49 -17.97 4.52 5.02
C ASP A 49 -17.10 5.60 4.37
N LEU A 50 -17.73 6.71 3.98
CA LEU A 50 -17.05 7.81 3.29
C LEU A 50 -15.91 8.41 4.11
N THR A 51 -16.05 8.40 5.44
CA THR A 51 -15.01 8.86 6.38
C THR A 51 -13.75 8.02 6.28
N ARG A 52 -13.87 6.69 6.34
CA ARG A 52 -12.70 5.80 6.23
C ARG A 52 -12.16 5.75 4.80
N ILE A 53 -13.00 5.86 3.77
CA ILE A 53 -12.51 6.00 2.38
C ILE A 53 -11.63 7.23 2.26
N LYS A 54 -12.10 8.39 2.75
CA LYS A 54 -11.33 9.64 2.68
C LYS A 54 -10.04 9.53 3.48
N ALA A 55 -10.09 9.03 4.71
CA ALA A 55 -8.90 8.82 5.53
C ALA A 55 -7.88 7.91 4.84
N THR A 56 -8.34 6.84 4.17
CA THR A 56 -7.47 5.92 3.43
C THR A 56 -6.87 6.58 2.19
N HIS A 57 -7.66 7.36 1.45
CA HIS A 57 -7.18 8.11 0.29
C HIS A 57 -6.12 9.15 0.68
N ASP A 58 -6.39 9.93 1.72
CA ASP A 58 -5.48 10.96 2.24
C ASP A 58 -4.17 10.32 2.70
N HIS A 59 -4.26 9.18 3.38
CA HIS A 59 -3.11 8.37 3.80
C HIS A 59 -2.28 7.89 2.60
N ILE A 60 -2.87 7.22 1.61
CA ILE A 60 -2.15 6.73 0.42
C ILE A 60 -1.52 7.87 -0.39
N THR A 61 -2.14 9.06 -0.36
CA THR A 61 -1.62 10.25 -1.04
C THR A 61 -0.40 10.84 -0.32
N SER A 62 -0.35 10.72 1.01
CA SER A 62 0.79 11.19 1.82
C SER A 62 2.05 10.32 1.74
N ILE A 63 1.95 9.06 1.29
CA ILE A 63 3.10 8.17 1.17
C ILE A 63 4.02 8.69 0.05
N GLU A 64 5.29 8.93 0.36
CA GLU A 64 6.30 9.30 -0.62
C GLU A 64 6.51 8.17 -1.65
N LYS A 65 6.24 8.48 -2.92
CA LYS A 65 6.23 7.50 -4.01
C LYS A 65 7.52 7.49 -4.83
N GLU A 66 8.49 8.34 -4.48
CA GLU A 66 9.80 8.41 -5.12
C GLU A 66 10.41 7.02 -5.31
N GLN A 67 10.33 6.15 -4.30
CA GLN A 67 10.88 4.79 -4.33
C GLN A 67 10.22 3.85 -5.35
N PHE A 68 8.98 4.13 -5.77
CA PHE A 68 8.26 3.33 -6.77
C PHE A 68 8.45 3.85 -8.20
N LYS A 69 9.12 4.99 -8.37
CA LYS A 69 9.46 5.55 -9.68
C LYS A 69 10.58 4.72 -10.32
N ILE A 70 10.49 4.50 -11.64
CA ILE A 70 11.50 3.75 -12.38
C ILE A 70 12.89 4.43 -12.30
N GLU A 71 12.91 5.76 -12.19
CA GLU A 71 14.11 6.58 -12.05
C GLU A 71 14.85 6.27 -10.74
N ALA A 72 14.13 6.04 -9.64
CA ALA A 72 14.73 5.66 -8.36
C ALA A 72 15.35 4.26 -8.43
N PHE A 73 14.71 3.33 -9.16
CA PHE A 73 15.27 2.01 -9.43
C PHE A 73 16.56 2.12 -10.26
N ILE A 74 16.55 2.83 -11.38
CA ILE A 74 17.71 3.02 -12.25
C ILE A 74 18.87 3.65 -11.46
N GLY A 75 18.60 4.69 -10.67
CA GLY A 75 19.60 5.35 -9.84
C GLY A 75 20.20 4.44 -8.76
N ARG A 76 19.40 3.61 -8.09
CA ARG A 76 19.91 2.59 -7.15
C ARG A 76 20.74 1.53 -7.87
N PHE A 77 20.26 1.04 -9.00
CA PHE A 77 20.94 -0.02 -9.75
C PHE A 77 22.32 0.43 -10.23
N ALA A 78 22.41 1.63 -10.81
CA ALA A 78 23.67 2.21 -11.28
C ALA A 78 24.70 2.41 -10.14
N ARG A 79 24.26 2.81 -8.94
CA ARG A 79 25.14 2.99 -7.77
C ARG A 79 25.68 1.69 -7.17
N ASN A 80 24.97 0.58 -7.31
CA ASN A 80 25.38 -0.72 -6.76
C ASN A 80 26.24 -1.55 -7.73
N LEU A 81 26.51 -1.03 -8.93
CA LEU A 81 27.41 -1.62 -9.93
C LEU A 81 28.82 -1.00 -9.92
N GLN A 82 29.10 -0.10 -8.97
CA GLN A 82 30.43 0.44 -8.66
C GLN A 82 31.04 -0.33 -7.49
#